data_AF-A0A438AIF9-F1
#
_entry.id   AF-A0A438AIF9-F1
#
_cell.length_a   1.000
_cell.length_b   1.000
_cell.length_c   1.000
_cell.angle_alpha   90.00
_cell.angle_beta   90.00
_cell.angle_gamma   90.00
#
_symmetry.space_group_name_H-M   'P 1'
#
loop_
_entity.id
_entity.type
_entity.pdbx_description
1 polymer ?
#
loop_
_entity_poly.entity_id
_entity_poly.type
_entity_poly.pdbx_seq_one_letter_code
_entity_poly.pdbx_strand_id
1 'polypeptide(L)'
;MNRFFLRLFRGIGRGAGRGAGRAAIGPVCLSAAGAFLSGSLPAAAEAWRVIDTQGRAGAEVCPVDGPTSRETFCFALACSPGGPPGFEIRTWGLTLPAESYAIEIGIDGARAGLLPMTPLAEGEETVLRSDWRGDADAALAEAMRRGGAATLNIDLGYFAFAQPLSLDGSAVALEKALGMCRTP
;
A
#
# COMPACT_ATOMS: atom_id res chain seq x y z
N MET A 1 -24.32 6.02 26.62
CA MET A 1 -24.01 7.03 27.66
C MET A 1 -22.50 7.06 27.88
N ASN A 2 -21.81 8.07 27.36
CA ASN A 2 -20.85 8.89 28.12
C ASN A 2 -20.25 9.95 27.19
N ARG A 3 -20.57 11.21 27.51
CA ARG A 3 -19.93 12.44 27.01
C ARG A 3 -18.72 12.76 27.90
N PHE A 4 -17.99 13.81 27.54
CA PHE A 4 -16.83 14.45 28.20
C PHE A 4 -15.47 13.90 27.71
N PHE A 5 -14.54 14.68 27.16
CA PHE A 5 -14.06 15.99 27.62
C PHE A 5 -13.61 16.91 26.46
N LEU A 6 -13.99 18.19 26.58
CA LEU A 6 -13.39 19.35 25.89
C LEU A 6 -12.07 19.76 26.60
N ARG A 7 -11.08 20.24 25.84
CA ARG A 7 -10.20 21.41 26.14
C ARG A 7 -9.20 21.58 24.98
N LEU A 8 -9.34 22.58 24.10
CA LEU A 8 -8.83 23.96 24.22
C LEU A 8 -7.35 24.03 24.61
N PHE A 9 -6.47 24.15 23.61
CA PHE A 9 -5.25 24.96 23.75
C PHE A 9 -5.11 25.91 22.57
N ARG A 10 -5.08 27.19 22.96
CA ARG A 10 -4.97 28.41 22.17
C ARG A 10 -3.51 28.85 22.32
N GLY A 11 -2.72 28.81 21.25
CA GLY A 11 -1.32 29.23 21.25
C GLY A 11 -1.11 30.37 20.25
N ILE A 12 -1.06 31.60 20.75
CA ILE A 12 -0.79 32.84 20.02
C ILE A 12 0.72 33.04 19.94
N GLY A 13 1.25 33.29 18.73
CA GLY A 13 2.64 33.66 18.51
C GLY A 13 2.77 34.66 17.37
N ARG A 14 2.49 35.94 17.65
CA ARG A 14 2.72 37.09 16.76
C ARG A 14 4.19 37.52 16.92
N GLY A 15 5.00 37.36 15.88
CA GLY A 15 6.35 37.94 15.81
C GLY A 15 6.45 38.89 14.63
N ALA A 16 6.35 40.19 14.88
CA ALA A 16 6.61 41.26 13.92
C ALA A 16 8.04 41.76 14.12
N GLY A 17 8.87 41.69 13.07
CA GLY A 17 10.20 42.29 13.02
C GLY A 17 10.37 43.06 11.72
N ARG A 18 10.20 44.39 11.78
CA ARG A 18 10.67 45.32 10.73
C ARG A 18 12.13 45.64 11.00
N GLY A 19 13.00 45.39 10.04
CA GLY A 19 14.36 45.91 10.00
C GLY A 19 14.64 46.44 8.59
N ALA A 20 14.65 47.76 8.44
CA ALA A 20 15.11 48.43 7.24
C ALA A 20 16.64 48.57 7.30
N GLY A 21 17.33 48.23 6.21
CA GLY A 21 18.76 48.42 6.06
C GLY A 21 19.16 48.38 4.59
N ARG A 22 19.23 49.56 3.97
CA ARG A 22 19.91 49.78 2.68
C ARG A 22 21.43 49.83 2.95
N ALA A 23 22.23 49.05 2.22
CA ALA A 23 23.58 49.45 1.83
C ALA A 23 24.19 48.53 0.77
N ALA A 24 24.79 49.19 -0.23
CA ALA A 24 25.98 48.82 -0.99
C ALA A 24 25.94 47.62 -1.96
N ILE A 25 25.93 48.00 -3.23
CA ILE A 25 26.30 47.21 -4.41
C ILE A 25 27.84 47.10 -4.45
N GLY A 26 28.35 45.88 -4.58
CA GLY A 26 29.75 45.59 -4.91
C GLY A 26 29.84 44.28 -5.71
N PRO A 27 30.63 44.20 -6.79
CA PRO A 27 30.73 42.99 -7.59
C PRO A 27 31.76 42.06 -6.96
N VAL A 28 31.31 40.91 -6.45
CA VAL A 28 32.20 39.83 -6.02
C VAL A 28 32.00 38.65 -6.95
N CYS A 29 33.01 38.40 -7.79
CA CYS A 29 33.21 37.13 -8.46
C CYS A 29 33.28 36.02 -7.40
N LEU A 30 32.26 35.19 -7.30
CA LEU A 30 32.30 33.95 -6.52
C LEU A 30 31.94 32.79 -7.43
N SER A 31 32.92 31.92 -7.62
CA SER A 31 32.85 30.63 -8.29
C SER A 31 31.63 29.84 -7.80
N ALA A 32 30.70 29.54 -8.71
CA ALA A 32 29.61 28.62 -8.43
C ALA A 32 30.18 27.19 -8.44
N ALA A 33 30.64 26.73 -7.28
CA ALA A 33 30.84 25.31 -7.01
C ALA A 33 29.48 24.62 -7.14
N GLY A 34 29.34 23.76 -8.16
CA GLY A 34 28.17 22.93 -8.36
C GLY A 34 28.02 21.95 -7.21
N ALA A 35 27.21 22.31 -6.21
CA ALA A 35 26.73 21.40 -5.19
C ALA A 35 25.81 20.38 -5.87
N PHE A 36 26.34 19.19 -6.16
CA PHE A 36 25.52 18.02 -6.42
C PHE A 36 24.72 17.74 -5.15
N LEU A 37 23.46 18.19 -5.16
CA LEU A 37 22.46 17.75 -4.21
C LEU A 37 22.19 16.28 -4.53
N SER A 38 22.91 15.38 -3.86
CA SER A 38 22.51 13.99 -3.68
C SER A 38 21.22 13.99 -2.85
N GLY A 39 20.10 14.28 -3.51
CA GLY A 39 18.78 14.05 -2.96
C GLY A 39 18.63 12.56 -2.75
N SER A 40 18.76 12.10 -1.51
CA SER A 40 18.25 10.81 -1.09
C SER A 40 16.76 10.82 -1.40
N LEU A 41 16.37 10.12 -2.48
CA LEU A 41 14.97 9.86 -2.75
C LEU A 41 14.40 9.21 -1.47
N PRO A 42 13.24 9.67 -0.97
CA PRO A 42 12.59 8.99 0.14
C PRO A 42 12.41 7.53 -0.28
N ALA A 43 12.63 6.61 0.65
CA ALA A 43 12.34 5.19 0.44
C ALA A 43 10.89 5.08 -0.02
N ALA A 44 10.70 4.93 -1.34
CA ALA A 44 9.40 4.92 -1.95
C ALA A 44 8.77 3.59 -1.54
N ALA A 45 7.65 3.63 -0.82
CA ALA A 45 6.77 2.48 -0.74
C ALA A 45 6.49 2.05 -2.18
N GLU A 46 6.70 0.76 -2.51
CA GLU A 46 6.62 0.32 -3.90
C GLU A 46 5.23 0.63 -4.46
N ALA A 47 5.21 1.29 -5.62
CA ALA A 47 3.99 1.55 -6.34
C ALA A 47 3.42 0.23 -6.91
N TRP A 48 2.11 0.21 -7.09
CA TRP A 48 1.44 -0.87 -7.79
C TRP A 48 2.00 -1.05 -9.19
N ARG A 49 2.29 -2.29 -9.55
CA ARG A 49 2.79 -2.67 -10.87
C ARG A 49 1.90 -3.71 -11.52
N VAL A 50 1.91 -3.72 -12.84
CA VAL A 50 1.18 -4.69 -13.65
C VAL A 50 2.02 -5.96 -13.77
N ILE A 51 1.38 -7.11 -13.57
CA ILE A 51 1.96 -8.43 -13.81
C ILE A 51 1.38 -8.96 -15.12
N ASP A 52 2.28 -9.39 -16.01
CA ASP A 52 1.93 -10.09 -17.24
C ASP A 52 3.03 -11.11 -17.52
N THR A 53 2.93 -12.28 -16.89
CA THR A 53 3.89 -13.38 -16.99
C THR A 53 3.19 -14.66 -17.43
N GLN A 54 3.97 -15.63 -17.92
CA GLN A 54 3.43 -16.94 -18.29
C GLN A 54 2.81 -17.61 -17.06
N GLY A 55 1.47 -17.64 -17.02
CA GLY A 55 0.70 -18.26 -15.94
C GLY A 55 0.07 -17.28 -14.94
N ARG A 56 0.37 -15.96 -15.01
CA ARG A 56 -0.24 -14.97 -14.11
C ARG A 56 -0.37 -13.60 -14.79
N ALA A 57 -1.58 -13.06 -14.76
CA ALA A 57 -1.85 -11.68 -15.16
C ALA A 57 -2.55 -10.95 -14.02
N GLY A 58 -2.22 -9.68 -13.81
CA GLY A 58 -2.82 -8.91 -12.72
C GLY A 58 -2.09 -7.63 -12.37
N ALA A 59 -2.25 -7.20 -11.12
CA ALA A 59 -1.52 -6.10 -10.53
C ALA A 59 -1.10 -6.45 -9.10
N GLU A 60 0.08 -6.03 -8.70
CA GLU A 60 0.63 -6.30 -7.37
C GLU A 60 1.34 -5.09 -6.77
N VAL A 61 1.44 -5.11 -5.44
CA VAL A 61 2.26 -4.23 -4.63
C VAL A 61 3.03 -5.09 -3.62
N CYS A 62 4.33 -4.86 -3.48
CA CYS A 62 5.17 -5.55 -2.51
C CYS A 62 5.77 -4.52 -1.53
N PRO A 63 5.26 -4.39 -0.31
CA PRO A 63 5.86 -3.51 0.68
C PRO A 63 7.33 -3.86 0.92
N VAL A 64 8.18 -2.83 0.97
CA VAL A 64 9.63 -2.96 1.21
C VAL A 64 9.92 -3.45 2.64
N ASP A 65 9.01 -3.15 3.57
CA ASP A 65 9.05 -3.62 4.95
C ASP A 65 8.02 -4.74 5.13
N GLY A 66 8.44 -5.99 4.94
CA GLY A 66 7.70 -7.14 5.43
C GLY A 66 7.53 -7.10 6.96
N PRO A 67 6.73 -8.00 7.56
CA PRO A 67 6.57 -8.06 9.01
C PRO A 67 7.91 -8.25 9.72
N THR A 68 8.88 -8.89 9.05
CA THR A 68 10.28 -8.93 9.45
C THR A 68 11.20 -8.61 8.26
N SER A 69 12.43 -8.16 8.53
CA SER A 69 13.40 -7.73 7.51
C SER A 69 13.93 -8.83 6.58
N ARG A 70 13.40 -10.05 6.67
CA ARG A 70 13.73 -11.21 5.82
C ARG A 70 12.52 -11.78 5.08
N GLU A 71 11.33 -11.25 5.35
CA GLU A 71 10.09 -11.70 4.75
C GLU A 71 9.72 -10.77 3.61
N THR A 72 9.43 -11.35 2.46
CA THR A 72 8.80 -10.61 1.37
C THR A 72 7.31 -10.86 1.43
N PHE A 73 6.52 -9.80 1.28
CA PHE A 73 5.07 -9.85 1.26
C PHE A 73 4.59 -9.11 0.02
N CYS A 74 3.74 -9.73 -0.79
CA CYS A 74 3.15 -9.09 -1.97
C CYS A 74 1.64 -9.30 -1.97
N PHE A 75 0.89 -8.22 -2.10
CA PHE A 75 -0.56 -8.26 -2.28
C PHE A 75 -0.89 -8.04 -3.76
N ALA A 76 -1.82 -8.81 -4.30
CA ALA A 76 -2.17 -8.73 -5.71
C ALA A 76 -3.66 -8.91 -5.98
N LEU A 77 -4.13 -8.30 -7.05
CA LEU A 77 -5.33 -8.70 -7.77
C LEU A 77 -4.86 -9.40 -9.05
N ALA A 78 -5.05 -10.72 -9.13
CA ALA A 78 -4.51 -11.51 -10.21
C ALA A 78 -5.44 -12.66 -10.62
N CYS A 79 -5.16 -13.20 -11.81
CA CYS A 79 -5.81 -14.37 -12.35
C CYS A 79 -4.80 -15.24 -13.09
N SER A 80 -5.12 -16.52 -13.19
CA SER A 80 -4.55 -17.37 -14.23
C SER A 80 -5.05 -16.88 -15.60
N PRO A 81 -4.29 -17.10 -16.70
CA PRO A 81 -4.70 -16.69 -18.04
C PRO A 81 -6.12 -17.15 -18.39
N GLY A 82 -7.03 -16.19 -18.62
CA GLY A 82 -8.43 -16.45 -18.96
C GLY A 82 -9.33 -16.89 -17.79
N GLY A 83 -8.80 -16.96 -16.56
CA GLY A 83 -9.54 -17.27 -15.35
C GLY A 83 -10.17 -16.02 -14.69
N PRO A 84 -11.05 -16.23 -13.69
CA PRO A 84 -11.60 -15.13 -12.91
C PRO A 84 -10.51 -14.42 -12.11
N PRO A 85 -10.64 -13.10 -11.89
CA PRO A 85 -9.79 -12.41 -10.94
C PRO A 85 -9.88 -13.05 -9.55
N GLY A 86 -8.94 -12.72 -8.69
CA GLY A 86 -8.91 -13.11 -7.29
C GLY A 86 -7.87 -12.25 -6.57
N PHE A 87 -8.02 -12.12 -5.26
CA PHE A 87 -7.00 -11.49 -4.46
C PHE A 87 -5.99 -12.54 -4.01
N GLU A 88 -4.71 -12.18 -4.06
CA GLU A 88 -3.62 -13.07 -3.71
C GLU A 88 -2.67 -12.37 -2.73
N ILE A 89 -2.13 -13.15 -1.80
CA ILE A 89 -0.96 -12.77 -1.02
C ILE A 89 0.12 -13.79 -1.30
N ARG A 90 1.30 -13.31 -1.65
CA ARG A 90 2.51 -14.12 -1.76
C ARG A 90 3.47 -13.74 -0.67
N THR A 91 4.02 -14.74 -0.01
CA THR A 91 5.03 -14.51 1.02
C THR A 91 6.13 -15.55 0.99
N TRP A 92 7.35 -15.11 1.32
CA TRP A 92 8.53 -15.93 1.48
C TRP A 92 9.04 -15.78 2.91
N GLY A 93 9.34 -16.90 3.56
CA GLY A 93 9.88 -16.93 4.92
C GLY A 93 8.84 -16.82 6.04
N LEU A 94 7.58 -16.53 5.72
CA LEU A 94 6.48 -16.51 6.69
C LEU A 94 5.75 -17.85 6.70
N THR A 95 5.67 -18.50 7.86
CA THR A 95 4.84 -19.70 8.04
C THR A 95 3.43 -19.29 8.44
N LEU A 96 2.47 -19.55 7.57
CA LEU A 96 1.06 -19.25 7.80
C LEU A 96 0.29 -20.51 8.21
N PRO A 97 -0.84 -20.36 8.91
CA PRO A 97 -1.72 -21.49 9.22
C PRO A 97 -2.18 -22.19 7.95
N ALA A 98 -2.35 -23.51 8.02
CA ALA A 98 -2.88 -24.30 6.90
C ALA A 98 -4.40 -24.14 6.72
N GLU A 99 -5.09 -23.60 7.73
CA GLU A 99 -6.51 -23.33 7.70
C GLU A 99 -6.83 -21.99 7.01
N SER A 100 -8.08 -21.86 6.53
CA SER A 100 -8.53 -20.60 5.94
C SER A 100 -8.82 -19.57 7.03
N TYR A 101 -8.47 -18.32 6.77
CA TYR A 101 -8.72 -17.19 7.65
C TYR A 101 -9.09 -15.97 6.83
N ALA A 102 -9.57 -14.92 7.48
CA ALA A 102 -10.11 -13.77 6.80
C ALA A 102 -9.27 -12.53 7.08
N ILE A 103 -8.91 -11.81 6.02
CA ILE A 103 -8.11 -10.58 6.12
C ILE A 103 -9.06 -9.39 5.97
N GLU A 104 -9.05 -8.49 6.94
CA GLU A 104 -9.77 -7.23 6.82
C GLU A 104 -8.91 -6.20 6.09
N ILE A 105 -9.54 -5.51 5.14
CA ILE A 105 -8.90 -4.47 4.34
C ILE A 105 -9.41 -3.12 4.81
N GLY A 106 -8.50 -2.27 5.28
CA GLY A 106 -8.74 -0.85 5.52
C GLY A 106 -8.25 -0.01 4.34
N ILE A 107 -8.99 1.05 4.00
CA ILE A 107 -8.59 2.06 3.01
C ILE A 107 -8.79 3.43 3.65
N ASP A 108 -7.76 4.26 3.63
CA ASP A 108 -7.75 5.61 4.21
C ASP A 108 -8.28 5.66 5.66
N GLY A 109 -7.97 4.61 6.44
CA GLY A 109 -8.36 4.48 7.84
C GLY A 109 -9.78 3.95 8.09
N ALA A 110 -10.55 3.64 7.05
CA ALA A 110 -11.88 3.04 7.15
C ALA A 110 -11.88 1.57 6.70
N ARG A 111 -12.68 0.72 7.34
CA ARG A 111 -12.89 -0.65 6.90
C ARG A 111 -13.56 -0.66 5.52
N ALA A 112 -12.92 -1.32 4.56
CA ALA A 112 -13.32 -1.38 3.16
C ALA A 112 -13.81 -2.78 2.73
N GLY A 113 -13.23 -3.85 3.28
CA GLY A 113 -13.58 -5.20 2.86
C GLY A 113 -13.04 -6.29 3.76
N LEU A 114 -13.42 -7.52 3.47
CA LEU A 114 -12.99 -8.70 4.21
C LEU A 114 -12.80 -9.86 3.23
N LEU A 115 -11.58 -10.36 3.11
CA LEU A 115 -11.16 -11.35 2.12
C LEU A 115 -10.95 -12.71 2.79
N PRO A 116 -11.76 -13.75 2.50
CA PRO A 116 -11.49 -15.10 2.94
C PRO A 116 -10.29 -15.63 2.16
N MET A 117 -9.21 -15.93 2.86
CA MET A 117 -7.97 -16.43 2.28
C MET A 117 -7.84 -17.93 2.51
N THR A 118 -7.60 -18.66 1.44
CA THR A 118 -7.27 -20.08 1.47
C THR A 118 -5.80 -20.26 1.09
N PRO A 119 -4.99 -20.95 1.91
CA PRO A 119 -3.63 -21.29 1.54
C PRO A 119 -3.58 -22.25 0.35
N LEU A 120 -2.75 -21.93 -0.64
CA LEU A 120 -2.34 -22.81 -1.72
C LEU A 120 -0.93 -23.32 -1.39
N ALA A 121 -0.77 -24.65 -1.33
CA ALA A 121 0.51 -25.24 -0.96
C ALA A 121 1.49 -25.20 -2.15
N GLU A 122 2.51 -24.33 -2.10
CA GLU A 122 3.45 -24.12 -3.21
C GLU A 122 4.93 -24.02 -2.75
N GLY A 123 5.52 -25.12 -2.27
CA GLY A 123 6.99 -25.18 -2.11
C GLY A 123 7.57 -24.14 -1.14
N GLU A 124 8.56 -23.36 -1.59
CA GLU A 124 9.23 -22.33 -0.78
C GLU A 124 8.42 -21.01 -0.66
N GLU A 125 7.41 -20.83 -1.51
CA GLU A 125 6.52 -19.68 -1.53
C GLU A 125 5.18 -20.06 -0.89
N THR A 126 4.67 -19.24 0.03
CA THR A 126 3.29 -19.41 0.49
C THR A 126 2.39 -18.47 -0.29
N VAL A 127 1.44 -19.04 -1.03
CA VAL A 127 0.41 -18.29 -1.74
C VAL A 127 -0.90 -18.44 -0.97
N LEU A 128 -1.54 -17.32 -0.66
CA LEU A 128 -2.92 -17.27 -0.20
C LEU A 128 -3.79 -16.75 -1.33
N ARG A 129 -4.98 -17.31 -1.48
CA ARG A 129 -5.94 -16.85 -2.49
C ARG A 129 -7.33 -16.66 -1.90
N SER A 130 -7.94 -15.54 -2.26
CA SER A 130 -9.38 -15.29 -2.14
C SER A 130 -9.97 -15.30 -3.54
N ASP A 131 -10.88 -16.24 -3.80
CA ASP A 131 -11.65 -16.23 -5.04
C ASP A 131 -12.56 -15.00 -5.12
N TRP A 132 -12.84 -14.57 -6.35
CA TRP A 132 -13.68 -13.40 -6.60
C TRP A 132 -15.14 -13.65 -6.26
N ARG A 133 -15.71 -12.79 -5.42
CA ARG A 133 -17.08 -12.87 -4.89
C ARG A 133 -18.04 -11.85 -5.53
N GLY A 134 -17.75 -11.43 -6.76
CA GLY A 134 -18.61 -10.52 -7.51
C GLY A 134 -18.57 -9.09 -6.98
N ASP A 135 -19.74 -8.49 -6.78
CA ASP A 135 -19.89 -7.05 -6.49
C ASP A 135 -19.13 -6.57 -5.25
N ALA A 136 -19.00 -7.42 -4.22
CA ALA A 136 -18.27 -7.07 -3.01
C ALA A 136 -16.78 -6.82 -3.30
N ASP A 137 -16.19 -7.68 -4.12
CA ASP A 137 -14.77 -7.60 -4.47
C ASP A 137 -14.53 -6.55 -5.57
N ALA A 138 -15.51 -6.33 -6.45
CA ALA A 138 -15.52 -5.21 -7.39
C ALA A 138 -15.51 -3.86 -6.67
N ALA A 139 -16.36 -3.70 -5.64
CA ALA A 139 -16.42 -2.50 -4.83
C ALA A 139 -15.12 -2.28 -4.04
N LEU A 140 -14.50 -3.34 -3.53
CA LEU A 140 -13.21 -3.27 -2.86
C LEU A 140 -12.09 -2.84 -3.83
N ALA A 141 -11.99 -3.46 -5.01
CA ALA A 141 -11.01 -3.09 -6.02
C ALA A 141 -11.17 -1.62 -6.44
N GLU A 142 -12.40 -1.17 -6.62
CA GLU A 142 -12.70 0.21 -6.95
C GLU A 142 -12.39 1.18 -5.79
N ALA A 143 -12.60 0.77 -4.54
CA ALA A 143 -12.15 1.55 -3.39
C ALA A 143 -10.61 1.68 -3.36
N MET A 144 -9.89 0.60 -3.67
CA MET A 144 -8.42 0.61 -3.75
C MET A 144 -7.90 1.49 -4.89
N ARG A 145 -8.61 1.56 -6.02
CA ARG A 145 -8.27 2.45 -7.15
C ARG A 145 -8.37 3.93 -6.79
N ARG A 146 -9.24 4.30 -5.84
CA ARG A 146 -9.51 5.69 -5.46
C ARG A 146 -8.83 6.11 -4.16
N GLY A 147 -8.44 5.15 -3.32
CA GLY A 147 -7.83 5.41 -2.02
C GLY A 147 -6.37 5.84 -2.12
N GLY A 148 -5.86 6.46 -1.06
CA GLY A 148 -4.46 6.89 -0.96
C GLY A 148 -3.57 5.86 -0.24
N ALA A 149 -4.11 5.16 0.75
CA ALA A 149 -3.39 4.10 1.47
C ALA A 149 -4.32 2.96 1.86
N ALA A 150 -3.76 1.75 1.96
CA ALA A 150 -4.45 0.58 2.45
C ALA A 150 -3.72 -0.05 3.65
N THR A 151 -4.46 -0.83 4.43
CA THR A 151 -3.93 -1.64 5.51
C THR A 151 -4.58 -3.01 5.47
N LEU A 152 -3.76 -4.06 5.49
CA LEU A 152 -4.23 -5.43 5.68
C LEU A 152 -4.17 -5.75 7.16
N ASN A 153 -5.33 -5.95 7.79
CA ASN A 153 -5.41 -6.43 9.16
C ASN A 153 -5.53 -7.95 9.11
N ILE A 154 -4.48 -8.63 9.57
CA ILE A 154 -4.35 -10.09 9.50
C ILE A 154 -4.44 -10.61 10.93
N ASP A 155 -5.44 -11.45 11.19
CA ASP A 155 -5.63 -12.14 12.45
C ASP A 155 -5.60 -13.65 12.22
N LEU A 156 -4.58 -14.30 12.77
CA LEU A 156 -4.33 -15.74 12.67
C LEU A 156 -4.78 -16.47 13.96
N GLY A 157 -5.49 -15.80 14.87
CA GLY A 157 -5.96 -16.33 16.15
C GLY A 157 -4.90 -16.40 17.25
N TYR A 158 -3.67 -16.80 16.93
CA TYR A 158 -2.52 -16.79 17.86
C TYR A 158 -1.61 -15.56 17.68
N PHE A 159 -1.75 -14.86 16.57
CA PHE A 159 -0.97 -13.68 16.22
C PHE A 159 -1.79 -12.77 15.31
N ALA A 160 -1.73 -11.47 15.54
CA ALA A 160 -2.39 -10.48 14.71
C ALA A 160 -1.43 -9.33 14.40
N PHE A 161 -1.45 -8.86 13.16
CA PHE A 161 -0.61 -7.76 12.71
C PHE A 161 -1.30 -6.96 11.61
N ALA A 162 -0.82 -5.74 11.40
CA ALA A 162 -1.29 -4.84 10.36
C ALA A 162 -0.16 -4.60 9.36
N GLN A 163 -0.40 -4.91 8.09
CA GLN A 163 0.54 -4.64 7.00
C GLN A 163 0.08 -3.40 6.22
N PRO A 164 0.79 -2.27 6.30
CA PRO A 164 0.50 -1.12 5.46
C PRO A 164 0.83 -1.43 4.00
N LEU A 165 -0.01 -0.93 3.09
CA LEU A 165 0.16 -1.01 1.65
C LEU A 165 0.03 0.39 1.04
N SER A 166 0.97 0.75 0.16
CA SER A 166 0.76 1.92 -0.71
C SER A 166 -0.34 1.62 -1.73
N LEU A 167 -1.15 2.63 -2.06
CA LEU A 167 -2.06 2.61 -3.19
C LEU A 167 -1.55 3.47 -4.35
N ASP A 168 -0.30 3.92 -4.31
CA ASP A 168 0.31 4.66 -5.40
C ASP A 168 0.32 3.82 -6.68
N GLY A 169 -0.23 4.37 -7.76
CA GLY A 169 -0.36 3.66 -9.04
C GLY A 169 -1.46 2.59 -9.11
N SER A 170 -2.19 2.34 -8.02
CA SER A 170 -3.23 1.30 -7.96
C SER A 170 -4.31 1.49 -9.02
N ALA A 171 -4.73 2.74 -9.26
CA ALA A 171 -5.79 3.08 -10.20
C ALA A 171 -5.55 2.47 -11.59
N VAL A 172 -4.35 2.71 -12.15
CA VAL A 172 -3.96 2.26 -13.48
C VAL A 172 -3.68 0.76 -13.49
N ALA A 173 -2.99 0.26 -12.47
CA ALA A 173 -2.59 -1.14 -12.41
C ALA A 173 -3.81 -2.07 -12.24
N LEU A 174 -4.72 -1.75 -11.33
CA LEU A 174 -5.94 -2.53 -11.07
C LEU A 174 -6.91 -2.47 -12.25
N GLU A 175 -7.04 -1.32 -12.92
CA GLU A 175 -7.83 -1.23 -14.16
C GLU A 175 -7.31 -2.21 -15.21
N LYS A 176 -6.00 -2.22 -15.43
CA LYS A 176 -5.38 -3.13 -16.39
C LYS A 176 -5.53 -4.59 -15.95
N ALA A 177 -5.37 -4.89 -14.66
CA ALA A 177 -5.57 -6.23 -14.11
C ALA A 177 -6.98 -6.75 -14.40
N LEU A 178 -8.01 -5.95 -14.11
CA LEU A 178 -9.41 -6.32 -14.37
C LEU A 178 -9.70 -6.49 -15.87
N GLY A 179 -9.00 -5.77 -16.74
CA GLY A 179 -9.09 -5.94 -18.19
C GLY A 179 -8.35 -7.18 -18.73
N MET A 180 -7.34 -7.68 -18.02
CA MET A 180 -6.61 -8.90 -18.38
C MET A 180 -7.31 -10.17 -17.87
N CYS A 181 -8.04 -10.07 -16.77
CA CYS A 181 -8.78 -11.18 -16.18
C CYS A 181 -10.16 -11.35 -16.82
N ARG A 182 -10.66 -12.59 -16.89
CA ARG A 182 -12.02 -12.84 -17.33
C ARG A 182 -12.96 -12.49 -16.17
N THR A 183 -13.57 -11.31 -16.21
CA THR A 183 -14.64 -10.97 -15.26
C THR A 183 -15.84 -11.89 -15.50
N PRO A 184 -16.35 -12.56 -14.44
CA PRO A 184 -17.53 -13.43 -14.54
C PRO A 184 -18.81 -12.64 -14.84
#